data_AF-A0A923SM32-F1
#
_entry.id   AF-A0A923SM32-F1
#
_cell.length_a   1.000
_cell.length_b   1.000
_cell.length_c   1.000
_cell.angle_alpha   90.00
_cell.angle_beta   90.00
_cell.angle_gamma   90.00
#
_symmetry.space_group_name_H-M   'P 1'
#
loop_
_entity.id
_entity.type
_entity.pdbx_description
1 polymer ?
#
loop_
_entity_poly.entity_id
_entity_poly.type
_entity_poly.pdbx_seq_one_letter_code
_entity_poly.pdbx_strand_id
1 'polypeptide(L)'
;MSKVKGTALRILSLLPGVDCGGFGGCGYPTCEACAQAIAEGKSAALCPACDSDAVRSISEELGREPVEACDQVAFLKCAGDAAGKKRFQGMESCQKAKECGFLDGECQWGCMGIGSCIERCKFDAMHLEDGQLVIDRDKCTGCMACIDICPQHIIEMIPREATNFIPCSSKDNEQDTLQACGYGCIGCGDCALACPNDAIEMVVGDKIDGRYAKIDYSKCEGCVTCTVKCRKKIIVDTLHDLTKLKEDVAFVKCAGGAWGHKKLEDLGYTRCSDIVKDAADGKIDLDEIGACTYSCTGMGDCVKACRYGAISNEYGVAKVDDSKCVGCGDCFRACPRGKIQMVPYLGVKQAACESEAEPDKRMEVCGMGCIGCGDCADNCPSDAITMTDGHPVIDHKKCQNCGICTYVCSRGLIQERVVPEYIYLQQEAMKLDMEERG
;
A
#
# COMPACT_ATOMS: atom_id res chain seq x y z
N MET A 1 18.67 27.33 42.34
CA MET A 1 17.29 27.68 41.93
C MET A 1 17.24 28.66 40.75
N SER A 2 18.00 29.77 40.71
CA SER A 2 17.93 30.74 39.60
C SER A 2 18.35 30.17 38.23
N LYS A 3 19.40 29.34 38.19
CA LYS A 3 19.89 28.71 36.94
C LYS A 3 18.86 27.75 36.32
N VAL A 4 18.21 26.92 37.14
CA VAL A 4 17.16 25.97 36.71
C VAL A 4 15.98 26.73 36.12
N LYS A 5 15.53 27.81 36.77
CA LYS A 5 14.42 28.65 36.28
C LYS A 5 14.73 29.29 34.93
N GLY A 6 15.99 29.72 34.71
CA GLY A 6 16.42 30.25 33.42
C GLY A 6 16.47 29.20 32.31
N THR A 7 16.91 27.97 32.62
CA THR A 7 16.91 26.85 31.67
C THR A 7 15.49 26.42 31.30
N ALA A 8 14.58 26.32 32.28
CA ALA A 8 13.18 25.98 32.02
C ALA A 8 12.50 26.96 31.06
N LEU A 9 12.79 28.26 31.15
CA LEU A 9 12.25 29.27 30.21
C LEU A 9 12.75 29.09 28.78
N ARG A 10 14.03 28.69 28.59
CA ARG A 10 14.56 28.41 27.25
C ARG A 10 13.96 27.13 26.68
N ILE A 11 13.84 26.08 27.49
CA ILE A 11 13.17 24.83 27.08
C ILE A 11 11.71 25.10 26.71
N LEU A 12 10.99 25.92 27.47
CA LEU A 12 9.59 26.26 27.17
C LEU A 12 9.42 26.83 25.76
N SER A 13 10.36 27.66 25.29
CA SER A 13 10.32 28.22 23.93
C SER A 13 10.56 27.19 22.81
N LEU A 14 11.05 26.00 23.16
CA LEU A 14 11.28 24.87 22.25
C LEU A 14 10.13 23.85 22.29
N LEU A 15 9.22 23.94 23.28
CA LEU A 15 8.05 23.08 23.36
C LEU A 15 6.92 23.57 22.43
N PRO A 16 5.95 22.71 22.06
CA PRO A 16 4.85 23.09 21.17
C PRO A 16 3.94 24.22 21.69
N GLY A 17 3.97 24.53 22.99
CA GLY A 17 3.23 25.66 23.56
C GLY A 17 1.70 25.55 23.55
N VAL A 18 1.14 24.36 23.28
CA VAL A 18 -0.31 24.16 23.12
C VAL A 18 -1.09 23.96 24.43
N ASP A 19 -0.40 23.86 25.57
CA ASP A 19 -0.97 23.59 26.89
C ASP A 19 -2.11 22.56 26.88
N CYS A 20 -1.74 21.31 26.59
CA CYS A 20 -2.69 20.20 26.46
C CYS A 20 -3.40 19.78 27.76
N GLY A 21 -3.31 20.56 28.85
CA GLY A 21 -4.03 20.31 30.10
C GLY A 21 -3.64 19.01 30.83
N GLY A 22 -2.47 18.44 30.54
CA GLY A 22 -2.00 17.18 31.13
C GLY A 22 -2.50 15.92 30.45
N PHE A 23 -3.21 16.03 29.32
CA PHE A 23 -3.71 14.86 28.60
C PHE A 23 -2.66 14.23 27.68
N GLY A 24 -1.63 14.96 27.27
CA GLY A 24 -0.54 14.40 26.47
C GLY A 24 0.37 13.47 27.29
N GLY A 25 1.14 12.62 26.61
CA GLY A 25 1.96 11.58 27.23
C GLY A 25 3.04 12.06 28.22
N CYS A 26 3.31 13.37 28.29
CA CYS A 26 4.18 13.94 29.33
C CYS A 26 3.53 13.98 30.73
N GLY A 27 2.20 14.00 30.82
CA GLY A 27 1.43 14.03 32.07
C GLY A 27 1.46 15.35 32.85
N TYR A 28 2.01 16.43 32.29
CA TYR A 28 2.08 17.74 32.97
C TYR A 28 0.95 18.68 32.54
N PRO A 29 0.32 19.41 33.48
CA PRO A 29 -0.86 20.23 33.20
C PRO A 29 -0.57 21.41 32.26
N THR A 30 0.66 21.90 32.25
CA THR A 30 1.12 23.01 31.40
C THR A 30 2.48 22.70 30.79
N CYS A 31 2.78 23.33 29.65
CA CYS A 31 4.08 23.30 29.00
C CYS A 31 5.17 23.87 29.93
N GLU A 32 4.84 24.87 30.76
CA GLU A 32 5.76 25.41 31.78
C GLU A 32 6.17 24.35 32.79
N ALA A 33 5.21 23.57 33.32
CA ALA A 33 5.49 22.50 34.27
C ALA A 33 6.30 21.37 33.61
N CYS A 34 6.03 21.05 32.34
CA CYS A 34 6.82 20.11 31.56
C CYS A 34 8.27 20.61 31.39
N ALA A 35 8.46 21.86 30.96
CA ALA A 35 9.77 22.47 30.77
C ALA A 35 10.58 22.51 32.07
N GLN A 36 9.94 22.82 33.19
CA GLN A 36 10.56 22.78 34.51
C GLN A 36 11.01 21.35 34.86
N ALA A 37 10.18 20.34 34.63
CA ALA A 37 10.54 18.95 34.90
C ALA A 37 11.73 18.46 34.04
N ILE A 38 11.79 18.87 32.77
CA ILE A 38 12.94 18.61 31.89
C ILE A 38 14.20 19.29 32.46
N ALA A 39 14.12 20.57 32.84
CA ALA A 39 15.22 21.31 33.44
C ALA A 39 15.72 20.69 34.77
N GLU A 40 14.82 20.04 35.52
CA GLU A 40 15.12 19.34 36.77
C GLU A 40 15.68 17.92 36.56
N GLY A 41 15.70 17.45 35.32
CA GLY A 41 16.46 16.28 34.92
C GLY A 41 15.67 15.17 34.26
N LYS A 42 14.39 15.37 33.95
CA LYS A 42 13.66 14.47 33.05
C LYS A 42 14.27 14.47 31.62
N SER A 43 13.83 13.51 30.80
CA SER A 43 14.30 13.36 29.42
C SER A 43 14.05 14.62 28.59
N ALA A 44 14.94 14.93 27.64
CA ALA A 44 14.71 15.99 26.66
C ALA A 44 13.51 15.66 25.73
N ALA A 45 13.23 14.37 25.53
CA ALA A 45 12.07 13.86 24.78
C ALA A 45 10.82 13.66 25.67
N LEU A 46 10.74 14.31 26.84
CA LEU A 46 9.60 14.13 27.76
C LEU A 46 8.26 14.49 27.14
N CYS A 47 8.21 15.51 26.27
CA CYS A 47 7.02 15.85 25.51
C CYS A 47 7.00 15.06 24.20
N PRO A 48 6.08 14.08 24.02
CA PRO A 48 6.03 13.27 22.80
C PRO A 48 5.65 14.06 21.54
N ALA A 49 5.14 15.28 21.72
CA ALA A 49 4.76 16.16 20.62
C ALA A 49 5.94 16.97 20.03
N CYS A 50 7.14 16.85 20.61
CA CYS A 50 8.34 17.49 20.08
C CYS A 50 8.94 16.64 18.95
N ASP A 51 9.28 17.29 17.85
CA ASP A 51 10.04 16.66 16.77
C ASP A 51 11.54 16.48 17.15
N SER A 52 12.29 15.85 16.24
CA SER A 52 13.71 15.58 16.43
C SER A 52 14.56 16.85 16.59
N ASP A 53 14.19 17.94 15.92
CA ASP A 53 14.95 19.20 15.98
C ASP A 53 14.74 19.91 17.33
N ALA A 54 13.51 19.92 17.84
CA ALA A 54 13.18 20.43 19.16
C ALA A 54 13.87 19.60 20.25
N VAL A 55 13.79 18.26 20.19
CA VAL A 55 14.45 17.38 21.18
C VAL A 55 15.97 17.57 21.18
N ARG A 56 16.60 17.68 20.01
CA ARG A 56 18.05 17.97 19.90
C ARG A 56 18.39 19.31 20.56
N SER A 57 17.63 20.36 20.26
CA SER A 57 17.84 21.70 20.82
C SER A 57 17.69 21.71 22.35
N ILE A 58 16.74 20.93 22.89
CA ILE A 58 16.55 20.76 24.34
C ILE A 58 17.74 20.01 24.96
N SER A 59 18.25 18.95 24.33
CA SER A 59 19.45 18.24 24.80
C SER A 59 20.69 19.15 24.85
N GLU A 60 20.88 19.99 23.83
CA GLU A 60 21.95 20.99 23.77
C GLU A 60 21.82 22.02 24.92
N GLU A 61 20.61 22.53 25.16
CA GLU A 61 20.32 23.44 26.28
C GLU A 61 20.60 22.83 27.66
N LEU A 62 20.42 21.50 27.79
CA LEU A 62 20.74 20.75 29.00
C LEU A 62 22.24 20.38 29.10
N GLY A 63 23.01 20.53 28.02
CA GLY A 63 24.38 20.03 27.92
C GLY A 63 24.48 18.51 28.05
N ARG A 64 23.50 17.78 27.49
CA ARG A 64 23.40 16.31 27.53
C ARG A 64 23.52 15.73 26.13
N GLU A 65 23.83 14.45 26.05
CA GLU A 65 23.77 13.74 24.78
C GLU A 65 22.35 13.80 24.18
N PRO A 66 22.23 13.96 22.85
CA PRO A 66 20.95 13.88 22.18
C PRO A 66 20.25 12.55 22.45
N VAL A 67 18.94 12.64 22.69
CA VAL A 67 18.08 11.46 22.79
C VAL A 67 17.17 11.41 21.57
N GLU A 68 16.67 10.22 21.24
CA GLU A 68 15.73 10.05 20.15
C GLU A 68 14.35 10.61 20.52
N ALA A 69 13.72 11.30 19.58
CA ALA A 69 12.34 11.77 19.74
C ALA A 69 11.36 10.61 19.56
N CYS A 70 10.19 10.72 20.20
CA CYS A 70 9.11 9.78 19.92
C CYS A 70 8.50 10.11 18.55
N ASP A 71 8.60 9.21 17.59
CA ASP A 71 8.00 9.41 16.26
C ASP A 71 6.83 8.46 16.01
N GLN A 72 5.72 8.74 16.69
CA GLN A 72 4.49 7.95 16.59
C GLN A 72 3.32 8.79 16.08
N VAL A 73 2.37 8.12 15.45
CA VAL A 73 1.13 8.72 14.93
C VAL A 73 -0.08 7.95 15.45
N ALA A 74 -1.17 8.67 15.70
CA ALA A 74 -2.42 8.05 16.13
C ALA A 74 -3.08 7.33 14.94
N PHE A 75 -3.51 6.09 15.18
CA PHE A 75 -4.20 5.26 14.21
C PHE A 75 -5.52 4.73 14.79
N LEU A 76 -6.60 4.84 14.02
CA LEU A 76 -7.91 4.36 14.42
C LEU A 76 -8.14 2.92 13.95
N LYS A 77 -8.40 2.01 14.89
CA LYS A 77 -8.71 0.60 14.61
C LYS A 77 -10.17 0.38 14.22
N CYS A 78 -10.71 1.20 13.33
CA CYS A 78 -12.08 1.04 12.85
C CYS A 78 -12.25 1.65 11.45
N ALA A 79 -12.47 0.80 10.45
CA ALA A 79 -12.86 1.19 9.10
C ALA A 79 -14.37 1.05 8.82
N GLY A 80 -15.14 0.52 9.76
CA GLY A 80 -16.57 0.26 9.59
C GLY A 80 -17.48 1.34 10.18
N ASP A 81 -18.78 1.19 9.94
CA ASP A 81 -19.84 2.08 10.41
C ASP A 81 -20.83 1.43 11.38
N ALA A 82 -20.65 0.13 11.65
CA ALA A 82 -21.57 -0.73 12.41
C ALA A 82 -21.67 -0.42 13.92
N ALA A 83 -20.82 0.45 14.48
CA ALA A 83 -20.76 0.69 15.93
C ALA A 83 -21.81 1.70 16.42
N GLY A 84 -23.07 1.47 16.03
CA GLY A 84 -24.22 2.29 16.43
C GLY A 84 -24.14 3.75 15.96
N LYS A 85 -23.25 4.08 15.01
CA LYS A 85 -22.94 5.47 14.63
C LYS A 85 -24.17 6.29 14.30
N LYS A 86 -25.09 5.75 13.50
CA LYS A 86 -26.36 6.39 13.12
C LYS A 86 -27.23 6.71 14.35
N ARG A 87 -27.32 5.78 15.30
CA ARG A 87 -28.12 5.91 16.53
C ARG A 87 -27.50 6.89 17.51
N PHE A 88 -26.18 6.96 17.55
CA PHE A 88 -25.43 7.84 18.43
C PHE A 88 -25.21 9.26 17.87
N GLN A 89 -25.72 9.57 16.69
CA GLN A 89 -25.63 10.92 16.12
C GLN A 89 -26.20 11.96 17.09
N GLY A 90 -25.44 13.03 17.32
CA GLY A 90 -25.84 14.13 18.22
C GLY A 90 -25.70 13.83 19.72
N MET A 91 -25.16 12.67 20.11
CA MET A 91 -24.81 12.43 21.50
C MET A 91 -23.70 13.35 21.98
N GLU A 92 -23.77 13.75 23.25
CA GLU A 92 -22.83 14.68 23.87
C GLU A 92 -21.40 14.13 23.95
N SER A 93 -21.21 12.83 24.18
CA SER A 93 -19.88 12.24 24.26
C SER A 93 -19.86 10.75 23.94
N CYS A 94 -18.69 10.25 23.54
CA CYS A 94 -18.45 8.83 23.37
C CYS A 94 -18.74 8.02 24.66
N GLN A 95 -18.49 8.61 25.83
CA GLN A 95 -18.72 7.93 27.11
C GLN A 95 -20.21 7.67 27.35
N LYS A 96 -21.07 8.66 27.11
CA LYS A 96 -22.53 8.49 27.24
C LYS A 96 -23.06 7.47 26.23
N ALA A 97 -22.53 7.46 25.01
CA ALA A 97 -22.89 6.46 24.01
C ALA A 97 -22.55 5.04 24.46
N LYS A 98 -21.35 4.84 25.03
CA LYS A 98 -20.96 3.54 25.58
C LYS A 98 -21.88 3.09 26.72
N GLU A 99 -22.32 4.01 27.58
CA GLU A 99 -23.24 3.73 28.68
C GLU A 99 -24.65 3.33 28.21
N CYS A 100 -25.11 3.88 27.09
CA CYS A 100 -26.36 3.47 26.46
C CYS A 100 -26.32 2.05 25.87
N GLY A 101 -25.13 1.46 25.72
CA GLY A 101 -24.93 0.14 25.17
C GLY A 101 -25.17 0.05 23.66
N PHE A 102 -24.91 -1.14 23.13
CA PHE A 102 -25.06 -1.48 21.71
C PHE A 102 -26.26 -2.42 21.53
N LEU A 103 -27.00 -2.27 20.44
CA LEU A 103 -28.12 -3.14 20.09
C LEU A 103 -27.62 -4.41 19.40
N ASP A 104 -28.49 -5.43 19.31
CA ASP A 104 -28.23 -6.62 18.52
C ASP A 104 -27.92 -6.25 17.06
N GLY A 105 -26.80 -6.76 16.54
CA GLY A 105 -26.30 -6.43 15.21
C GLY A 105 -25.41 -5.18 15.13
N GLU A 106 -25.22 -4.43 16.22
CA GLU A 106 -24.23 -3.34 16.27
C GLU A 106 -22.87 -3.83 16.75
N CYS A 107 -21.80 -3.28 16.17
CA CYS A 107 -20.44 -3.57 16.59
C CYS A 107 -20.11 -2.87 17.90
N GLN A 108 -19.90 -3.64 18.98
CA GLN A 108 -19.51 -3.10 20.29
C GLN A 108 -18.06 -2.64 20.38
N TRP A 109 -17.24 -2.93 19.36
CA TRP A 109 -15.79 -2.69 19.36
C TRP A 109 -15.37 -1.44 18.59
N GLY A 110 -16.24 -0.87 17.76
CA GLY A 110 -15.88 0.13 16.76
C GLY A 110 -16.00 1.58 17.23
N CYS A 111 -15.62 2.50 16.34
CA CYS A 111 -15.77 3.94 16.57
C CYS A 111 -17.25 4.33 16.49
N MET A 112 -17.75 5.00 17.54
CA MET A 112 -19.14 5.44 17.62
C MET A 112 -19.44 6.72 16.81
N GLY A 113 -18.45 7.34 16.18
CA GLY A 113 -18.65 8.48 15.27
C GLY A 113 -19.04 9.80 15.94
N ILE A 114 -18.74 9.98 17.23
CA ILE A 114 -19.10 11.19 18.01
C ILE A 114 -17.94 12.17 18.13
N GLY A 115 -16.70 11.69 18.29
CA GLY A 115 -15.52 12.54 18.21
C GLY A 115 -15.01 13.17 19.52
N SER A 116 -15.21 12.57 20.70
CA SER A 116 -14.61 13.09 21.96
C SER A 116 -13.07 13.22 21.91
N CYS A 117 -12.40 12.46 21.04
CA CYS A 117 -10.96 12.60 20.78
C CYS A 117 -10.60 13.89 20.02
N ILE A 118 -11.51 14.44 19.21
CA ILE A 118 -11.29 15.69 18.46
C ILE A 118 -11.09 16.85 19.44
N GLU A 119 -11.88 16.91 20.52
CA GLU A 119 -11.75 17.95 21.55
C GLU A 119 -10.39 17.96 22.26
N ARG A 120 -9.73 16.80 22.31
CA ARG A 120 -8.38 16.64 22.88
C ARG A 120 -7.29 17.07 21.92
N CYS A 121 -7.52 16.97 20.62
CA CYS A 121 -6.52 17.32 19.62
C CYS A 121 -6.34 18.85 19.57
N LYS A 122 -5.17 19.34 19.99
CA LYS A 122 -4.79 20.76 19.89
C LYS A 122 -4.04 21.10 18.60
N PHE A 123 -3.89 20.12 17.71
CA PHE A 123 -3.11 20.22 16.47
C PHE A 123 -3.98 20.11 15.22
N ASP A 124 -5.31 20.13 15.37
CA ASP A 124 -6.26 20.03 14.24
C ASP A 124 -6.05 18.78 13.35
N ALA A 125 -5.58 17.69 13.97
CA ALA A 125 -5.26 16.45 13.29
C ALA A 125 -6.45 15.48 13.18
N MET A 126 -7.64 15.84 13.67
CA MET A 126 -8.77 14.92 13.75
C MET A 126 -10.08 15.62 13.36
N HIS A 127 -10.89 14.99 12.53
CA HIS A 127 -12.24 15.45 12.19
C HIS A 127 -13.16 14.26 11.88
N LEU A 128 -14.47 14.52 11.79
CA LEU A 128 -15.44 13.55 11.32
C LEU A 128 -15.79 13.82 9.85
N GLU A 129 -15.79 12.77 9.04
CA GLU A 129 -16.29 12.76 7.67
C GLU A 129 -17.35 11.64 7.59
N ASP A 130 -18.61 11.98 7.33
CA ASP A 130 -19.74 11.04 7.30
C ASP A 130 -19.85 10.11 8.54
N GLY A 131 -19.51 10.63 9.72
CA GLY A 131 -19.51 9.87 10.97
C GLY A 131 -18.31 8.91 11.14
N GLN A 132 -17.35 8.93 10.22
CA GLN A 132 -16.06 8.27 10.35
C GLN A 132 -15.04 9.27 10.92
N LEU A 133 -14.30 8.86 11.95
CA LEU A 133 -13.18 9.64 12.44
C LEU A 133 -12.01 9.50 11.47
N VAL A 134 -11.56 10.63 10.94
CA VAL A 134 -10.39 10.78 10.09
C VAL A 134 -9.28 11.42 10.90
N ILE A 135 -8.08 10.84 10.84
CA ILE A 135 -6.88 11.35 11.50
C ILE A 135 -5.88 11.76 10.42
N ASP A 136 -5.57 13.05 10.37
CA ASP A 136 -4.51 13.61 9.53
C ASP A 136 -3.15 13.27 10.16
N ARG A 137 -2.40 12.39 9.48
CA ARG A 137 -1.10 11.91 9.95
C ARG A 137 -0.03 13.00 9.93
N ASP A 138 -0.11 13.93 8.99
CA ASP A 138 0.89 14.98 8.81
C ASP A 138 0.74 16.04 9.90
N LYS A 139 -0.49 16.30 10.36
CA LYS A 139 -0.75 17.18 11.50
C LYS A 139 -0.60 16.51 12.87
N CYS A 140 -0.78 15.19 12.95
CA CYS A 140 -0.71 14.49 14.22
C CYS A 140 0.72 14.50 14.77
N THR A 141 0.93 15.08 15.94
CA THR A 141 2.24 15.21 16.59
C THR A 141 2.62 14.02 17.47
N GLY A 142 1.80 12.97 17.55
CA GLY A 142 2.12 11.83 18.42
C GLY A 142 1.92 12.09 19.92
N CYS A 143 1.22 13.17 20.30
CA CYS A 143 1.13 13.62 21.69
C CYS A 143 0.38 12.67 22.65
N MET A 144 -0.33 11.66 22.12
CA MET A 144 -1.11 10.65 22.86
C MET A 144 -2.36 11.15 23.61
N ALA A 145 -2.71 12.44 23.52
CA ALA A 145 -3.84 13.01 24.26
C ALA A 145 -5.23 12.43 23.92
N CYS A 146 -5.35 11.76 22.78
CA CYS A 146 -6.58 11.15 22.29
C CYS A 146 -6.82 9.73 22.80
N ILE A 147 -5.82 9.06 23.40
CA ILE A 147 -5.91 7.63 23.75
C ILE A 147 -6.92 7.42 24.88
N ASP A 148 -6.71 8.10 26.02
CA ASP A 148 -7.47 7.86 27.25
C ASP A 148 -8.92 8.35 27.18
N ILE A 149 -9.21 9.33 26.32
CA ILE A 149 -10.58 9.84 26.14
C ILE A 149 -11.44 8.88 25.30
N CYS A 150 -10.84 7.94 24.56
CA CYS A 150 -11.58 6.99 23.75
C CYS A 150 -12.09 5.85 24.65
N PRO A 151 -13.39 5.79 24.99
CA PRO A 151 -13.88 4.75 25.90
C PRO A 151 -13.90 3.36 25.25
N GLN A 152 -13.71 3.29 23.94
CA GLN A 152 -13.57 2.05 23.18
C GLN A 152 -12.11 1.55 23.11
N HIS A 153 -11.13 2.39 23.47
CA HIS A 153 -9.69 2.07 23.42
C HIS A 153 -9.22 1.59 22.04
N ILE A 154 -9.70 2.23 20.98
CA ILE A 154 -9.43 1.87 19.57
C ILE A 154 -8.50 2.84 18.84
N ILE A 155 -7.96 3.83 19.54
CA ILE A 155 -6.92 4.70 19.01
C ILE A 155 -5.58 4.15 19.52
N GLU A 156 -4.75 3.69 18.60
CA GLU A 156 -3.45 3.09 18.88
C GLU A 156 -2.35 4.02 18.36
N MET A 157 -1.23 4.13 19.09
CA MET A 157 -0.05 4.80 18.59
C MET A 157 0.80 3.80 17.81
N ILE A 158 1.16 4.17 16.59
CA ILE A 158 1.98 3.34 15.71
C ILE A 158 3.19 4.16 15.24
N PRO A 159 4.30 3.53 14.83
CA PRO A 159 5.43 4.26 14.25
C PRO A 159 4.98 5.10 13.04
N ARG A 160 5.49 6.32 12.89
CA ARG A 160 5.07 7.24 11.83
C ARG A 160 5.33 6.68 10.42
N GLU A 161 6.43 5.97 10.27
CA GLU A 161 6.90 5.32 9.05
C GLU A 161 6.12 4.05 8.70
N ALA A 162 5.33 3.50 9.62
CA ALA A 162 4.51 2.33 9.34
C ALA A 162 3.52 2.65 8.21
N THR A 163 3.50 1.81 7.17
CA THR A 163 2.62 1.97 6.01
C THR A 163 1.42 1.02 5.99
N ASN A 164 1.46 -0.05 6.80
CA ASN A 164 0.47 -1.12 6.77
C ASN A 164 -0.28 -1.21 8.10
N PHE A 165 -1.62 -1.25 8.07
CA PHE A 165 -2.43 -1.29 9.30
C PHE A 165 -3.63 -2.21 9.22
N ILE A 166 -4.09 -2.70 10.37
CA ILE A 166 -5.33 -3.48 10.50
C ILE A 166 -6.38 -2.60 11.19
N PRO A 167 -7.33 -1.99 10.45
CA PRO A 167 -8.30 -1.03 10.99
C PRO A 167 -9.51 -1.74 11.60
N CYS A 168 -9.28 -2.77 12.42
CA CYS A 168 -10.33 -3.47 13.13
C CYS A 168 -9.90 -3.79 14.56
N SER A 169 -10.75 -3.43 15.50
CA SER A 169 -10.65 -3.70 16.94
C SER A 169 -11.57 -4.82 17.40
N SER A 170 -12.35 -5.43 16.49
CA SER A 170 -13.28 -6.51 16.84
C SER A 170 -12.52 -7.67 17.46
N LYS A 171 -13.06 -8.18 18.56
CA LYS A 171 -12.60 -9.40 19.22
C LYS A 171 -13.62 -10.53 19.16
N ASP A 172 -14.62 -10.36 18.29
CA ASP A 172 -15.66 -11.36 18.08
C ASP A 172 -15.14 -12.52 17.20
N ASN A 173 -15.93 -13.60 17.11
CA ASN A 173 -15.71 -14.65 16.12
C ASN A 173 -16.17 -14.21 14.71
N GLU A 174 -15.91 -15.06 13.71
CA GLU A 174 -16.27 -14.80 12.32
C GLU A 174 -17.77 -14.54 12.14
N GLN A 175 -18.63 -15.38 12.72
CA GLN A 175 -20.08 -15.28 12.56
C GLN A 175 -20.61 -13.95 13.12
N ASP A 176 -20.26 -13.64 14.36
CA ASP A 176 -20.68 -12.40 15.05
C ASP A 176 -20.13 -11.16 14.31
N THR A 177 -18.88 -11.23 13.84
CA THR A 177 -18.26 -10.15 13.06
C THR A 177 -19.00 -9.91 11.76
N LEU A 178 -19.32 -10.97 11.00
CA LEU A 178 -20.03 -10.85 9.72
C LEU A 178 -21.47 -10.37 9.89
N GLN A 179 -22.13 -10.73 11.00
CA GLN A 179 -23.45 -10.21 11.34
C GLN A 179 -23.42 -8.72 11.65
N ALA A 180 -22.40 -8.25 12.39
CA ALA A 180 -22.32 -6.85 12.79
C ALA A 180 -21.71 -5.94 11.72
N CYS A 181 -20.61 -6.34 11.08
CA CYS A 181 -19.76 -5.43 10.31
C CYS A 181 -19.15 -6.08 9.05
N GLY A 182 -19.42 -5.47 7.89
CA GLY A 182 -18.82 -5.87 6.60
C GLY A 182 -17.30 -5.67 6.51
N TYR A 183 -16.74 -4.79 7.36
CA TYR A 183 -15.33 -4.39 7.39
C TYR A 183 -14.54 -5.01 8.56
N GLY A 184 -15.10 -5.99 9.25
CA GLY A 184 -14.47 -6.62 10.40
C GLY A 184 -13.42 -7.68 10.03
N CYS A 185 -12.38 -7.84 10.87
CA CYS A 185 -11.45 -8.95 10.78
C CYS A 185 -12.16 -10.24 11.23
N ILE A 186 -12.15 -11.27 10.40
CA ILE A 186 -12.78 -12.58 10.69
C ILE A 186 -11.80 -13.60 11.31
N GLY A 187 -10.58 -13.20 11.63
CA GLY A 187 -9.63 -14.09 12.31
C GLY A 187 -9.07 -15.26 11.49
N CYS A 188 -9.13 -15.22 10.14
CA CYS A 188 -8.77 -16.38 9.30
C CYS A 188 -7.28 -16.77 9.29
N GLY A 189 -6.37 -15.85 9.61
CA GLY A 189 -4.93 -16.12 9.70
C GLY A 189 -4.13 -16.06 8.39
N ASP A 190 -4.75 -15.89 7.22
CA ASP A 190 -4.04 -15.86 5.93
C ASP A 190 -2.95 -14.77 5.86
N CYS A 191 -3.19 -13.63 6.51
CA CYS A 191 -2.22 -12.54 6.57
C CYS A 191 -1.00 -12.89 7.43
N ALA A 192 -1.20 -13.62 8.53
CA ALA A 192 -0.11 -14.11 9.38
C ALA A 192 0.72 -15.15 8.63
N LEU A 193 0.07 -16.14 8.01
CA LEU A 193 0.75 -17.18 7.24
C LEU A 193 1.59 -16.63 6.08
N ALA A 194 1.15 -15.55 5.46
CA ALA A 194 1.84 -14.96 4.32
C ALA A 194 2.91 -13.94 4.68
N CYS A 195 3.04 -13.55 5.96
CA CYS A 195 4.03 -12.56 6.37
C CYS A 195 5.44 -13.18 6.32
N PRO A 196 6.39 -12.62 5.54
CA PRO A 196 7.74 -13.19 5.46
C PRO A 196 8.57 -13.01 6.74
N ASN A 197 8.19 -12.06 7.60
CA ASN A 197 8.93 -11.67 8.80
C ASN A 197 8.19 -12.03 10.10
N ASP A 198 7.12 -12.83 10.03
CA ASP A 198 6.28 -13.19 11.19
C ASP A 198 5.83 -11.97 12.02
N ALA A 199 5.54 -10.86 11.34
CA ALA A 199 5.15 -9.60 11.95
C ALA A 199 3.65 -9.52 12.27
N ILE A 200 2.86 -10.54 11.94
CA ILE A 200 1.42 -10.57 12.22
C ILE A 200 1.11 -11.69 13.21
N GLU A 201 0.57 -11.30 14.35
CA GLU A 201 0.12 -12.19 15.40
C GLU A 201 -1.40 -12.39 15.31
N MET A 202 -1.85 -13.64 15.43
CA MET A 202 -3.26 -13.97 15.60
C MET A 202 -3.57 -14.07 17.09
N VAL A 203 -4.30 -13.09 17.62
CA VAL A 203 -4.63 -12.96 19.03
C VAL A 203 -6.01 -13.58 19.30
N VAL A 204 -6.14 -14.26 20.45
CA VAL A 204 -7.43 -14.78 20.93
C VAL A 204 -8.33 -13.62 21.36
N GLY A 205 -9.58 -13.65 20.87
CA GLY A 205 -10.62 -12.67 21.16
C GLY A 205 -11.36 -12.96 22.47
N ASP A 206 -12.38 -12.14 22.74
CA ASP A 206 -13.16 -12.22 23.98
C ASP A 206 -14.33 -13.23 23.84
N LYS A 207 -14.75 -13.55 22.61
CA LYS A 207 -15.76 -14.57 22.30
C LYS A 207 -15.12 -15.95 22.12
N ILE A 208 -15.91 -17.00 22.35
CA ILE A 208 -15.49 -18.37 22.00
C ILE A 208 -15.12 -18.44 20.52
N ASP A 209 -13.98 -19.06 20.23
CA ASP A 209 -13.36 -19.14 18.90
C ASP A 209 -13.05 -17.79 18.22
N GLY A 210 -13.17 -16.68 18.95
CA GLY A 210 -12.82 -15.34 18.49
C GLY A 210 -11.32 -15.21 18.27
N ARG A 211 -10.91 -14.68 17.12
CA ARG A 211 -9.52 -14.36 16.80
C ARG A 211 -9.43 -13.11 15.96
N TYR A 212 -8.38 -12.32 16.16
CA TYR A 212 -8.11 -11.13 15.35
C TYR A 212 -6.61 -10.97 15.10
N ALA A 213 -6.27 -10.31 14.00
CA ALA A 213 -4.89 -10.07 13.62
C ALA A 213 -4.36 -8.77 14.22
N LYS A 214 -3.11 -8.79 14.70
CA LYS A 214 -2.36 -7.63 15.20
C LYS A 214 -0.99 -7.58 14.53
N ILE A 215 -0.53 -6.38 14.18
CA ILE A 215 0.81 -6.16 13.63
C ILE A 215 1.80 -5.87 14.77
N ASP A 216 2.92 -6.58 14.77
CA ASP A 216 4.13 -6.24 15.51
C ASP A 216 5.01 -5.35 14.61
N TYR A 217 4.96 -4.04 14.84
CA TYR A 217 5.70 -3.08 14.03
C TYR A 217 7.23 -3.18 14.20
N SER A 218 7.73 -3.87 15.23
CA SER A 218 9.17 -4.11 15.37
C SER A 218 9.73 -5.09 14.32
N LYS A 219 8.85 -5.88 13.69
CA LYS A 219 9.19 -6.86 12.64
C LYS A 219 8.65 -6.48 11.26
N CYS A 220 7.67 -5.58 11.21
CA CYS A 220 6.99 -5.20 9.98
C CYS A 220 7.88 -4.26 9.15
N GLU A 221 8.20 -4.68 7.93
CA GLU A 221 8.95 -3.86 6.95
C GLU A 221 8.04 -3.17 5.92
N GLY A 222 6.71 -3.29 6.08
CA GLY A 222 5.76 -2.73 5.13
C GLY A 222 5.73 -3.45 3.78
N CYS A 223 5.94 -4.78 3.73
CA CYS A 223 5.99 -5.53 2.47
C CYS A 223 4.63 -5.79 1.80
N VAL A 224 3.51 -5.33 2.36
CA VAL A 224 2.11 -5.46 1.85
C VAL A 224 1.57 -6.86 1.56
N THR A 225 2.33 -7.93 1.79
CA THR A 225 1.83 -9.30 1.56
C THR A 225 0.54 -9.58 2.34
N CYS A 226 0.44 -9.06 3.57
CA CYS A 226 -0.76 -9.17 4.39
C CYS A 226 -1.97 -8.46 3.78
N THR A 227 -1.77 -7.27 3.21
CA THR A 227 -2.78 -6.49 2.49
C THR A 227 -3.31 -7.28 1.31
N VAL A 228 -2.42 -7.88 0.51
CA VAL A 228 -2.79 -8.71 -0.64
C VAL A 228 -3.53 -9.98 -0.22
N LYS A 229 -3.19 -10.59 0.92
CA LYS A 229 -3.74 -11.89 1.36
C LYS A 229 -4.98 -11.80 2.23
N CYS A 230 -5.28 -10.66 2.84
CA CYS A 230 -6.48 -10.49 3.66
C CYS A 230 -7.74 -10.83 2.85
N ARG A 231 -8.58 -11.78 3.34
CA ARG A 231 -9.85 -12.13 2.67
C ARG A 231 -10.86 -10.99 2.73
N LYS A 232 -10.94 -10.31 3.87
CA LYS A 232 -11.82 -9.16 4.09
C LYS A 232 -11.30 -7.87 3.48
N LYS A 233 -10.03 -7.87 3.05
CA LYS A 233 -9.39 -6.72 2.37
C LYS A 233 -9.44 -5.40 3.13
N ILE A 234 -9.45 -5.50 4.46
CA ILE A 234 -9.53 -4.35 5.35
C ILE A 234 -8.14 -3.80 5.70
N ILE A 235 -7.06 -4.56 5.49
CA ILE A 235 -5.72 -4.11 5.83
C ILE A 235 -5.36 -2.94 4.91
N VAL A 236 -4.97 -1.81 5.49
CA VAL A 236 -4.65 -0.57 4.79
C VAL A 236 -3.17 -0.59 4.40
N ASP A 237 -2.85 -0.05 3.22
CA ASP A 237 -1.52 0.35 2.79
C ASP A 237 -1.56 1.85 2.45
N THR A 238 -0.84 2.70 3.17
CA THR A 238 -0.88 4.15 2.96
C THR A 238 -0.24 4.60 1.67
N LEU A 239 0.64 3.77 1.09
CA LEU A 239 1.28 4.13 -0.16
C LEU A 239 0.35 3.90 -1.35
N HIS A 240 -0.57 2.93 -1.26
CA HIS A 240 -1.49 2.58 -2.34
C HIS A 240 -2.85 2.16 -1.81
N ASP A 241 -3.89 2.89 -2.20
CA ASP A 241 -5.27 2.57 -1.88
C ASP A 241 -5.77 1.42 -2.76
N LEU A 242 -5.76 0.21 -2.20
CA LEU A 242 -6.19 -1.01 -2.90
C LEU A 242 -7.71 -1.08 -3.13
N THR A 243 -8.50 -0.16 -2.58
CA THR A 243 -9.95 -0.11 -2.77
C THR A 243 -10.35 0.66 -4.02
N LYS A 244 -9.47 1.54 -4.52
CA LYS A 244 -9.72 2.33 -5.73
C LYS A 244 -9.62 1.50 -7.00
N LEU A 245 -10.40 1.91 -8.01
CA LEU A 245 -10.23 1.40 -9.38
C LEU A 245 -8.87 1.86 -9.91
N LYS A 246 -8.05 0.89 -10.34
CA LYS A 246 -6.77 1.16 -10.99
C LYS A 246 -7.02 1.50 -12.45
N GLU A 247 -6.49 2.65 -12.87
CA GLU A 247 -6.59 3.10 -14.27
C GLU A 247 -5.65 2.29 -15.17
N ASP A 248 -4.42 2.07 -14.70
CA ASP A 248 -3.35 1.39 -15.43
C ASP A 248 -2.74 0.22 -14.64
N VAL A 249 -2.09 -0.66 -15.37
CA VAL A 249 -1.41 -1.86 -14.87
C VAL A 249 -0.17 -2.12 -15.70
N ALA A 250 0.82 -2.76 -15.10
CA ALA A 250 2.05 -3.11 -15.79
C ALA A 250 1.79 -4.15 -16.88
N PHE A 251 2.41 -3.97 -18.04
CA PHE A 251 2.43 -4.93 -19.13
C PHE A 251 3.85 -5.06 -19.67
N VAL A 252 4.29 -6.29 -19.93
CA VAL A 252 5.63 -6.56 -20.44
C VAL A 252 5.61 -6.65 -21.96
N LYS A 253 6.30 -5.72 -22.63
CA LYS A 253 6.51 -5.67 -24.09
C LYS A 253 7.54 -6.69 -24.56
N CYS A 254 7.34 -7.94 -24.14
CA CYS A 254 8.13 -9.08 -24.57
C CYS A 254 7.29 -10.35 -24.43
N ALA A 255 6.95 -10.98 -25.56
CA ALA A 255 6.43 -12.35 -25.60
C ALA A 255 7.54 -13.39 -25.87
N GLY A 256 8.81 -12.98 -25.79
CA GLY A 256 9.96 -13.85 -25.99
C GLY A 256 9.99 -15.07 -25.04
N GLY A 257 11.05 -15.87 -25.16
CA GLY A 257 11.22 -17.08 -24.37
C GLY A 257 12.65 -17.24 -23.83
N ALA A 258 12.89 -18.38 -23.19
CA ALA A 258 14.07 -18.63 -22.36
C ALA A 258 15.43 -18.57 -23.10
N TRP A 259 15.46 -18.48 -24.43
CA TRP A 259 16.69 -18.63 -25.21
C TRP A 259 17.70 -17.50 -24.98
N GLY A 260 17.29 -16.24 -25.14
CA GLY A 260 18.18 -15.09 -24.86
C GLY A 260 18.51 -14.99 -23.37
N HIS A 261 17.54 -15.26 -22.50
CA HIS A 261 17.72 -15.31 -21.06
C HIS A 261 18.80 -16.32 -20.64
N LYS A 262 18.73 -17.56 -21.16
CA LYS A 262 19.68 -18.62 -20.82
C LYS A 262 21.11 -18.26 -21.18
N LYS A 263 21.33 -17.62 -22.33
CA LYS A 263 22.67 -17.16 -22.71
C LYS A 263 23.23 -16.13 -21.73
N LEU A 264 22.38 -15.21 -21.26
CA LEU A 264 22.77 -14.20 -20.27
C LEU A 264 23.00 -14.84 -18.90
N GLU A 265 22.20 -15.84 -18.53
CA GLU A 265 22.38 -16.63 -17.31
C GLU A 265 23.69 -17.44 -17.35
N ASP A 266 24.02 -18.08 -18.48
CA ASP A 266 25.26 -18.83 -18.69
C ASP A 266 26.51 -17.93 -18.60
N LEU A 267 26.36 -16.63 -18.87
CA LEU A 267 27.40 -15.61 -18.67
C LEU A 267 27.50 -15.10 -17.22
N GLY A 268 26.63 -15.58 -16.32
CA GLY A 268 26.64 -15.27 -14.89
C GLY A 268 25.85 -14.03 -14.48
N TYR A 269 25.04 -13.45 -15.37
CA TYR A 269 24.23 -12.29 -15.03
C TYR A 269 23.07 -12.67 -14.09
N THR A 270 22.82 -11.82 -13.09
CA THR A 270 21.73 -11.99 -12.11
C THR A 270 20.85 -10.74 -11.96
N ARG A 271 21.17 -9.66 -12.71
CA ARG A 271 20.42 -8.39 -12.72
C ARG A 271 20.29 -7.87 -14.14
N CYS A 272 19.16 -7.22 -14.42
CA CYS A 272 18.94 -6.60 -15.73
C CYS A 272 19.88 -5.40 -15.91
N SER A 273 20.11 -4.66 -14.82
CA SER A 273 20.91 -3.45 -14.75
C SER A 273 22.37 -3.69 -15.13
N ASP A 274 22.94 -4.80 -14.68
CA ASP A 274 24.34 -5.17 -14.99
C ASP A 274 24.52 -5.43 -16.50
N ILE A 275 23.56 -6.13 -17.13
CA ILE A 275 23.57 -6.40 -18.58
C ILE A 275 23.52 -5.09 -19.37
N VAL A 276 22.62 -4.17 -19.01
CA VAL A 276 22.49 -2.87 -19.71
C VAL A 276 23.77 -2.06 -19.57
N LYS A 277 24.37 -2.06 -18.38
CA LYS A 277 25.64 -1.37 -18.12
C LYS A 277 26.78 -1.98 -18.92
N ASP A 278 26.94 -3.30 -18.89
CA ASP A 278 28.03 -3.97 -19.59
C ASP A 278 27.90 -3.88 -21.12
N ALA A 279 26.67 -3.88 -21.64
CA ALA A 279 26.43 -3.59 -23.06
C ALA A 279 26.83 -2.15 -23.42
N ALA A 280 26.50 -1.17 -22.57
CA ALA A 280 26.91 0.23 -22.77
C ALA A 280 28.43 0.43 -22.66
N ASP A 281 29.10 -0.33 -21.79
CA ASP A 281 30.55 -0.32 -21.62
C ASP A 281 31.29 -1.11 -22.72
N GLY A 282 30.57 -1.76 -23.65
CA GLY A 282 31.14 -2.60 -24.71
C GLY A 282 31.76 -3.91 -24.22
N LYS A 283 31.39 -4.39 -23.03
CA LYS A 283 31.88 -5.66 -22.45
C LYS A 283 31.12 -6.87 -22.98
N ILE A 284 29.88 -6.66 -23.43
CA ILE A 284 29.07 -7.67 -24.09
C ILE A 284 28.41 -7.05 -25.32
N ASP A 285 28.28 -7.84 -26.38
CA ASP A 285 27.44 -7.51 -27.52
C ASP A 285 26.31 -8.53 -27.57
N LEU A 286 25.07 -8.02 -27.44
CA LEU A 286 23.88 -8.88 -27.42
C LEU A 286 23.63 -9.52 -28.79
N ASP A 287 23.94 -8.83 -29.89
CA ASP A 287 23.74 -9.38 -31.23
C ASP A 287 24.76 -10.50 -31.51
N GLU A 288 26.03 -10.34 -31.08
CA GLU A 288 27.07 -11.38 -31.23
C GLU A 288 26.73 -12.67 -30.48
N ILE A 289 26.19 -12.56 -29.27
CA ILE A 289 25.74 -13.74 -28.53
C ILE A 289 24.39 -14.24 -29.05
N GLY A 290 23.76 -13.59 -30.04
CA GLY A 290 22.43 -13.94 -30.56
C GLY A 290 21.36 -13.81 -29.48
N ALA A 291 21.32 -12.69 -28.78
CA ALA A 291 20.26 -12.29 -27.87
C ALA A 291 19.60 -11.03 -28.42
N CYS A 292 18.26 -10.94 -28.35
CA CYS A 292 17.56 -9.77 -28.86
C CYS A 292 17.93 -8.51 -28.06
N THR A 293 18.51 -7.52 -28.75
CA THR A 293 18.84 -6.19 -28.20
C THR A 293 17.63 -5.40 -27.69
N TYR A 294 16.41 -5.86 -27.96
CA TYR A 294 15.16 -5.25 -27.49
C TYR A 294 14.40 -6.09 -26.48
N SER A 295 14.78 -7.33 -26.15
CA SER A 295 13.92 -8.20 -25.33
C SER A 295 14.02 -7.93 -23.83
N CYS A 296 13.07 -8.47 -23.06
CA CYS A 296 13.28 -8.72 -21.64
C CYS A 296 14.50 -9.66 -21.46
N THR A 297 15.32 -9.44 -20.44
CA THR A 297 16.48 -10.29 -20.12
C THR A 297 16.15 -11.40 -19.12
N GLY A 298 15.01 -11.30 -18.43
CA GLY A 298 14.57 -12.29 -17.45
C GLY A 298 15.36 -12.27 -16.13
N MET A 299 16.10 -11.21 -15.79
CA MET A 299 16.91 -11.18 -14.54
C MET A 299 16.18 -10.62 -13.31
N GLY A 300 14.94 -10.15 -13.47
CA GLY A 300 14.05 -9.90 -12.34
C GLY A 300 14.25 -8.60 -11.55
N ASP A 301 14.91 -7.57 -12.09
CA ASP A 301 14.97 -6.25 -11.41
C ASP A 301 13.56 -5.70 -11.10
N CYS A 302 12.62 -5.90 -12.01
CA CYS A 302 11.20 -5.56 -11.81
C CYS A 302 10.49 -6.45 -10.78
N VAL A 303 10.88 -7.73 -10.67
CA VAL A 303 10.37 -8.66 -9.64
C VAL A 303 10.80 -8.16 -8.26
N LYS A 304 12.08 -7.79 -8.11
CA LYS A 304 12.63 -7.22 -6.87
C LYS A 304 11.97 -5.88 -6.49
N ALA A 305 11.59 -5.07 -7.48
CA ALA A 305 10.91 -3.80 -7.25
C ALA A 305 9.43 -3.96 -6.85
N CYS A 306 8.79 -5.09 -7.15
CA CYS A 306 7.36 -5.26 -6.94
C CYS A 306 7.03 -5.73 -5.51
N ARG A 307 6.61 -4.81 -4.64
CA ARG A 307 6.15 -5.14 -3.28
C ARG A 307 4.88 -6.00 -3.23
N TYR A 308 4.05 -5.97 -4.28
CA TYR A 308 2.76 -6.69 -4.33
C TYR A 308 2.88 -8.15 -4.79
N GLY A 309 4.09 -8.61 -5.14
CA GLY A 309 4.28 -9.93 -5.74
C GLY A 309 3.48 -10.12 -7.03
N ALA A 310 3.25 -9.02 -7.76
CA ALA A 310 2.48 -8.99 -9.00
C ALA A 310 3.33 -9.32 -10.23
N ILE A 311 4.64 -9.49 -10.08
CA ILE A 311 5.54 -9.80 -11.18
C ILE A 311 6.36 -11.03 -10.83
N SER A 312 6.38 -11.99 -11.75
CA SER A 312 7.17 -13.22 -11.73
C SER A 312 8.06 -13.26 -12.96
N ASN A 313 9.15 -14.03 -12.91
CA ASN A 313 9.90 -14.39 -14.10
C ASN A 313 9.45 -15.80 -14.53
N GLU A 314 8.94 -15.92 -15.74
CA GLU A 314 8.43 -17.18 -16.29
C GLU A 314 9.13 -17.44 -17.62
N TYR A 315 9.85 -18.56 -17.71
CA TYR A 315 10.60 -18.94 -18.90
C TYR A 315 11.54 -17.83 -19.42
N GLY A 316 12.21 -17.11 -18.51
CA GLY A 316 13.16 -16.05 -18.85
C GLY A 316 12.54 -14.72 -19.29
N VAL A 317 11.24 -14.53 -19.08
CA VAL A 317 10.54 -13.27 -19.34
C VAL A 317 9.68 -12.89 -18.14
N ALA A 318 9.69 -11.60 -17.79
CA ALA A 318 8.81 -11.08 -16.76
C ALA A 318 7.34 -11.22 -17.18
N LYS A 319 6.48 -11.69 -16.27
CA LYS A 319 5.03 -11.79 -16.41
C LYS A 319 4.36 -11.01 -15.28
N VAL A 320 3.23 -10.39 -15.60
CA VAL A 320 2.45 -9.60 -14.65
C VAL A 320 1.18 -10.35 -14.31
N ASP A 321 0.94 -10.55 -13.02
CA ASP A 321 -0.34 -10.96 -12.47
C ASP A 321 -1.22 -9.71 -12.30
N ASP A 322 -2.10 -9.49 -13.28
CA ASP A 322 -2.99 -8.34 -13.33
C ASP A 322 -3.95 -8.27 -12.12
N SER A 323 -4.19 -9.39 -11.42
CA SER A 323 -5.03 -9.40 -10.21
C SER A 323 -4.32 -8.81 -8.98
N LYS A 324 -2.99 -8.88 -8.94
CA LYS A 324 -2.14 -8.34 -7.86
C LYS A 324 -1.55 -6.98 -8.18
N CYS A 325 -1.41 -6.64 -9.47
CA CYS A 325 -0.84 -5.36 -9.88
C CYS A 325 -1.75 -4.20 -9.42
N VAL A 326 -1.16 -3.18 -8.79
CA VAL A 326 -1.91 -2.00 -8.27
C VAL A 326 -1.69 -0.74 -9.10
N GLY A 327 -0.92 -0.83 -10.19
CA GLY A 327 -0.67 0.32 -11.07
C GLY A 327 0.40 1.31 -10.60
N CYS A 328 1.22 0.99 -9.58
CA CYS A 328 2.18 1.94 -8.98
C CYS A 328 3.33 2.41 -9.91
N GLY A 329 3.66 1.61 -10.92
CA GLY A 329 4.74 1.90 -11.86
C GLY A 329 6.16 1.66 -11.34
N ASP A 330 6.36 1.06 -10.16
CA ASP A 330 7.71 0.82 -9.62
C ASP A 330 8.52 -0.12 -10.51
N CYS A 331 7.87 -1.15 -11.05
CA CYS A 331 8.47 -2.06 -12.02
C CYS A 331 8.80 -1.38 -13.35
N PHE A 332 7.97 -0.43 -13.80
CA PHE A 332 8.21 0.40 -14.99
C PHE A 332 9.50 1.20 -14.80
N ARG A 333 9.65 1.90 -13.66
CA ARG A 333 10.85 2.68 -13.33
C ARG A 333 12.09 1.81 -13.11
N ALA A 334 11.92 0.62 -12.53
CA ALA A 334 13.00 -0.30 -12.24
C ALA A 334 13.51 -1.07 -13.47
N CYS A 335 12.80 -1.08 -14.60
CA CYS A 335 13.20 -1.82 -15.79
C CYS A 335 14.28 -1.04 -16.56
N PRO A 336 15.57 -1.44 -16.52
CA PRO A 336 16.64 -0.69 -17.18
C PRO A 336 16.60 -0.80 -18.71
N ARG A 337 15.72 -1.67 -19.24
CA ARG A 337 15.51 -1.86 -20.68
C ARG A 337 14.23 -1.19 -21.18
N GLY A 338 13.41 -0.62 -20.30
CA GLY A 338 12.14 0.00 -20.68
C GLY A 338 11.09 -0.98 -21.22
N LYS A 339 11.13 -2.26 -20.85
CA LYS A 339 10.23 -3.30 -21.40
C LYS A 339 8.90 -3.44 -20.68
N ILE A 340 8.73 -2.72 -19.59
CA ILE A 340 7.46 -2.65 -18.88
C ILE A 340 6.80 -1.36 -19.32
N GLN A 341 5.53 -1.42 -19.68
CA GLN A 341 4.70 -0.27 -19.97
C GLN A 341 3.52 -0.25 -19.00
N MET A 342 3.11 0.95 -18.59
CA MET A 342 1.83 1.12 -17.92
C MET A 342 0.77 1.25 -19.00
N VAL A 343 -0.20 0.34 -18.99
CA VAL A 343 -1.27 0.30 -19.98
C VAL A 343 -2.61 0.28 -19.27
N PRO A 344 -3.69 0.77 -19.92
CA PRO A 344 -5.01 0.76 -19.35
C PRO A 344 -5.38 -0.62 -18.80
N TYR A 345 -5.96 -0.62 -17.60
CA TYR A 345 -6.52 -1.80 -16.98
C TYR A 345 -7.62 -2.38 -17.84
N LEU A 346 -8.53 -1.52 -18.31
CA LEU A 346 -9.54 -1.88 -19.30
C LEU A 346 -8.87 -2.02 -20.67
N GLY A 347 -8.60 -3.26 -21.05
CA GLY A 347 -7.84 -3.58 -22.27
C GLY A 347 -7.31 -5.00 -22.23
N VAL A 348 -8.10 -5.92 -22.79
CA VAL A 348 -7.82 -7.37 -22.83
C VAL A 348 -6.71 -7.79 -23.78
N LYS A 349 -6.34 -6.98 -24.78
CA LYS A 349 -5.37 -7.38 -25.80
C LYS A 349 -4.23 -6.38 -25.89
N GLN A 350 -3.01 -6.90 -25.87
CA GLN A 350 -1.79 -6.11 -25.99
C GLN A 350 -0.78 -6.77 -26.92
N ALA A 351 -0.12 -5.97 -27.76
CA ALA A 351 0.99 -6.43 -28.57
C ALA A 351 2.28 -6.49 -27.74
N ALA A 352 2.95 -7.65 -27.72
CA ALA A 352 4.08 -7.94 -26.83
C ALA A 352 5.47 -7.88 -27.50
N CYS A 353 5.61 -7.18 -28.63
CA CYS A 353 6.88 -6.95 -29.30
C CYS A 353 6.99 -5.48 -29.71
N GLU A 354 8.16 -4.89 -29.47
CA GLU A 354 8.52 -3.51 -29.81
C GLU A 354 9.97 -3.43 -30.32
N SER A 355 10.46 -4.52 -30.92
CA SER A 355 11.80 -4.52 -31.47
C SER A 355 11.84 -3.60 -32.68
N GLU A 356 12.81 -2.69 -32.76
CA GLU A 356 12.99 -1.84 -33.96
C GLU A 356 13.91 -2.50 -35.00
N ALA A 357 14.42 -3.71 -34.71
CA ALA A 357 15.23 -4.46 -35.67
C ALA A 357 14.41 -4.88 -36.89
N GLU A 358 15.03 -4.79 -38.07
CA GLU A 358 14.45 -5.30 -39.33
C GLU A 358 13.89 -6.72 -39.16
N PRO A 359 12.72 -7.05 -39.75
CA PRO A 359 12.05 -8.33 -39.54
C PRO A 359 12.96 -9.55 -39.74
N ASP A 360 13.77 -9.58 -40.80
CA ASP A 360 14.67 -10.71 -41.08
C ASP A 360 15.73 -10.89 -39.97
N LYS A 361 16.38 -9.79 -39.55
CA LYS A 361 17.35 -9.81 -38.44
C LYS A 361 16.71 -10.20 -37.11
N ARG A 362 15.51 -9.70 -36.85
CA ARG A 362 14.75 -10.07 -35.66
C ARG A 362 14.43 -11.56 -35.62
N MET A 363 14.13 -12.15 -36.78
CA MET A 363 13.81 -13.57 -36.90
C MET A 363 15.02 -14.49 -36.68
N GLU A 364 16.25 -14.01 -36.89
CA GLU A 364 17.47 -14.75 -36.56
C GLU A 364 17.60 -15.01 -35.05
N VAL A 365 17.08 -14.09 -34.22
CA VAL A 365 17.22 -14.14 -32.75
C VAL A 365 15.93 -14.39 -31.98
N CYS A 366 14.75 -14.20 -32.61
CA CYS A 366 13.45 -14.31 -31.94
C CYS A 366 12.38 -14.93 -32.85
N GLY A 367 12.04 -16.19 -32.60
CA GLY A 367 10.97 -16.91 -33.32
C GLY A 367 9.56 -16.31 -33.14
N MET A 368 9.36 -15.53 -32.08
CA MET A 368 8.09 -14.90 -31.70
C MET A 368 7.98 -13.46 -32.19
N GLY A 369 9.05 -12.85 -32.74
CA GLY A 369 9.10 -11.42 -33.04
C GLY A 369 8.03 -10.96 -34.06
N CYS A 370 7.57 -9.71 -33.95
CA CYS A 370 6.61 -9.18 -34.93
C CYS A 370 7.31 -9.08 -36.28
N ILE A 371 6.63 -9.50 -37.34
CA ILE A 371 7.16 -9.41 -38.71
C ILE A 371 6.47 -8.31 -39.54
N GLY A 372 5.58 -7.53 -38.91
CA GLY A 372 4.89 -6.42 -39.58
C GLY A 372 3.93 -6.83 -40.69
N CYS A 373 3.42 -8.07 -40.72
CA CYS A 373 2.56 -8.56 -41.81
C CYS A 373 1.21 -7.85 -41.96
N GLY A 374 0.70 -7.21 -40.89
CA GLY A 374 -0.58 -6.50 -40.93
C GLY A 374 -1.83 -7.36 -40.65
N ASP A 375 -1.74 -8.68 -40.64
CA ASP A 375 -2.89 -9.60 -40.52
C ASP A 375 -3.83 -9.26 -39.36
N CYS A 376 -3.28 -8.90 -38.19
CA CYS A 376 -4.09 -8.55 -37.03
C CYS A 376 -4.89 -7.26 -37.21
N ALA A 377 -4.38 -6.29 -37.98
CA ALA A 377 -5.08 -5.06 -38.32
C ALA A 377 -6.14 -5.33 -39.39
N ASP A 378 -5.78 -6.03 -40.46
CA ASP A 378 -6.67 -6.32 -41.59
C ASP A 378 -7.89 -7.18 -41.20
N ASN A 379 -7.74 -8.00 -40.15
CA ASN A 379 -8.81 -8.87 -39.65
C ASN A 379 -9.50 -8.31 -38.39
N CYS A 380 -9.23 -7.07 -37.98
CA CYS A 380 -9.88 -6.48 -36.82
C CYS A 380 -11.29 -5.95 -37.19
N PRO A 381 -12.40 -6.60 -36.77
CA PRO A 381 -13.75 -6.21 -37.20
C PRO A 381 -14.19 -4.85 -36.62
N SER A 382 -13.48 -4.34 -35.62
CA SER A 382 -13.75 -3.09 -34.92
C SER A 382 -12.79 -1.96 -35.31
N ASP A 383 -11.90 -2.16 -36.27
CA ASP A 383 -10.84 -1.21 -36.65
C ASP A 383 -10.06 -0.67 -35.44
N ALA A 384 -9.82 -1.58 -34.49
CA ALA A 384 -9.18 -1.25 -33.22
C ALA A 384 -7.64 -1.35 -33.29
N ILE A 385 -7.08 -1.84 -34.39
CA ILE A 385 -5.65 -2.08 -34.52
C ILE A 385 -5.09 -1.25 -35.68
N THR A 386 -4.05 -0.47 -35.43
CA THR A 386 -3.31 0.30 -36.43
C THR A 386 -1.86 -0.13 -36.45
N MET A 387 -1.28 -0.30 -37.64
CA MET A 387 0.15 -0.60 -37.78
C MET A 387 0.96 0.70 -37.70
N THR A 388 1.85 0.81 -36.72
CA THR A 388 2.77 1.94 -36.52
C THR A 388 4.19 1.39 -36.36
N ASP A 389 5.14 1.91 -37.13
CA ASP A 389 6.55 1.49 -37.10
C ASP A 389 6.72 -0.05 -37.17
N GLY A 390 5.93 -0.69 -38.04
CA GLY A 390 5.94 -2.15 -38.23
C GLY A 390 5.28 -2.97 -37.12
N HIS A 391 4.62 -2.34 -36.13
CA HIS A 391 3.97 -3.02 -34.99
C HIS A 391 2.49 -2.66 -34.87
N PRO A 392 1.65 -3.59 -34.37
CA PRO A 392 0.26 -3.28 -34.08
C PRO A 392 0.13 -2.45 -32.78
N VAL A 393 -0.56 -1.33 -32.90
CA VAL A 393 -1.05 -0.50 -31.78
C VAL A 393 -2.55 -0.73 -31.65
N ILE A 394 -2.99 -1.12 -30.45
CA ILE A 394 -4.39 -1.49 -30.19
C ILE A 394 -5.08 -0.35 -29.43
N ASP A 395 -6.15 0.19 -29.99
CA ASP A 395 -7.08 1.09 -29.32
C ASP A 395 -8.08 0.27 -28.49
N HIS A 396 -7.89 0.29 -27.16
CA HIS A 396 -8.73 -0.49 -26.25
C HIS A 396 -10.18 0.00 -26.19
N LYS A 397 -10.46 1.25 -26.58
CA LYS A 397 -11.84 1.77 -26.58
C LYS A 397 -12.66 1.18 -27.72
N LYS A 398 -12.01 0.77 -28.79
CA LYS A 398 -12.65 0.11 -29.95
C LYS A 398 -12.65 -1.41 -29.84
N CYS A 399 -11.65 -1.99 -29.17
CA CYS A 399 -11.47 -3.43 -29.06
C CYS A 399 -12.67 -4.13 -28.41
N GLN A 400 -13.31 -5.04 -29.16
CA GLN A 400 -14.48 -5.82 -28.70
C GLN A 400 -14.12 -7.17 -28.04
N ASN A 401 -12.83 -7.40 -27.74
CA ASN A 401 -12.33 -8.69 -27.24
C ASN A 401 -12.74 -9.94 -28.06
N CYS A 402 -12.87 -9.83 -29.39
CA CYS A 402 -13.34 -10.94 -30.23
C CYS A 402 -12.33 -12.07 -30.45
N GLY A 403 -11.06 -11.88 -30.09
CA GLY A 403 -10.00 -12.89 -30.21
C GLY A 403 -9.42 -13.11 -31.62
N ILE A 404 -10.00 -12.51 -32.67
CA ILE A 404 -9.56 -12.71 -34.07
C ILE A 404 -8.08 -12.37 -34.26
N CYS A 405 -7.63 -11.22 -33.75
CA CYS A 405 -6.23 -10.79 -33.83
C CYS A 405 -5.25 -11.76 -33.16
N THR A 406 -5.66 -12.43 -32.07
CA THR A 406 -4.86 -13.48 -31.42
C THR A 406 -4.78 -14.72 -32.30
N TYR A 407 -5.89 -15.11 -32.93
CA TYR A 407 -5.96 -16.29 -33.80
C TYR A 407 -5.14 -16.13 -35.09
N VAL A 408 -5.25 -14.99 -35.77
CA VAL A 408 -4.54 -14.75 -37.04
C VAL A 408 -3.05 -14.46 -36.86
N CYS A 409 -2.62 -14.08 -35.65
CA CYS A 409 -1.22 -13.80 -35.39
C CYS A 409 -0.42 -15.11 -35.35
N SER A 410 0.23 -15.45 -36.47
CA SER A 410 1.12 -16.61 -36.62
C SER A 410 2.31 -16.64 -35.63
N ARG A 411 2.55 -15.53 -34.92
CA ARG A 411 3.62 -15.34 -33.93
C ARG A 411 3.13 -15.32 -32.47
N GLY A 412 1.83 -15.34 -32.22
CA GLY A 412 1.27 -15.32 -30.86
C GLY A 412 1.56 -14.03 -30.06
N LEU A 413 1.76 -12.91 -30.75
CA LEU A 413 2.19 -11.64 -30.12
C LEU A 413 1.07 -10.82 -29.48
N ILE A 414 -0.17 -11.07 -29.88
CA ILE A 414 -1.33 -10.41 -29.31
C ILE A 414 -1.73 -11.18 -28.05
N GLN A 415 -1.14 -10.76 -26.93
CA GLN A 415 -1.32 -11.37 -25.62
C GLN A 415 -2.69 -10.98 -25.06
N GLU A 416 -3.41 -11.98 -24.58
CA GLU A 416 -4.63 -11.77 -23.81
C GLU A 416 -4.29 -11.52 -22.35
N ARG A 417 -4.94 -10.52 -21.78
CA ARG A 417 -4.86 -10.17 -20.38
C ARG A 417 -6.11 -10.66 -19.70
N VAL A 418 -5.93 -11.43 -18.64
CA VAL A 418 -7.01 -11.73 -17.72
C VAL A 418 -7.15 -10.50 -16.82
N VAL A 419 -7.87 -9.51 -17.34
CA VAL A 419 -8.28 -8.34 -16.58
C VAL A 419 -9.60 -8.73 -15.93
N PRO A 420 -9.64 -9.05 -14.62
CA PRO A 420 -10.94 -9.27 -14.01
C PRO A 420 -11.70 -7.94 -14.06
N GLU A 421 -12.99 -7.97 -14.46
CA GLU A 421 -13.85 -6.75 -14.57
C GLU A 421 -13.76 -5.87 -13.32
N TYR A 422 -13.48 -6.52 -12.19
CA TYR A 422 -13.24 -5.95 -10.88
C TYR A 422 -12.18 -6.83 -10.21
N ILE A 423 -11.18 -6.27 -9.53
CA ILE A 423 -10.38 -7.10 -8.62
C ILE A 423 -11.29 -7.68 -7.54
N TYR A 424 -10.93 -8.82 -6.92
CA TYR A 424 -11.72 -9.43 -5.82
C TYR A 424 -12.18 -8.39 -4.78
N LEU A 425 -11.30 -7.45 -4.46
CA LEU A 425 -11.51 -6.24 -3.65
C LEU A 425 -12.72 -5.37 -4.06
N GLN A 426 -12.90 -5.16 -5.35
CA GLN A 426 -13.96 -4.34 -5.94
C GLN A 426 -15.26 -5.14 -6.08
N GLN A 427 -15.20 -6.44 -6.33
CA GLN A 427 -16.40 -7.30 -6.42
C GLN A 427 -17.16 -7.34 -5.09
N GLU A 428 -16.43 -7.38 -3.96
CA GLU A 428 -17.02 -7.45 -2.63
C GLU A 428 -17.40 -6.05 -2.08
N ALA A 429 -16.60 -5.01 -2.37
CA ALA A 429 -16.87 -3.64 -1.96
C ALA A 429 -18.05 -3.00 -2.71
N MET A 430 -18.27 -3.39 -3.97
CA MET A 430 -19.27 -2.72 -4.79
C MET A 430 -20.71 -3.05 -4.43
N LYS A 431 -21.03 -4.20 -3.79
CA LYS A 431 -22.42 -4.66 -3.54
C LYS A 431 -23.40 -4.08 -4.58
N LEU A 432 -23.09 -4.16 -5.87
CA LEU A 432 -24.00 -3.68 -6.90
C LEU A 432 -25.20 -4.59 -6.77
N ASP A 433 -26.31 -3.96 -6.36
CA ASP A 433 -27.52 -4.59 -5.90
C ASP A 433 -27.80 -5.90 -6.65
N MET A 434 -27.66 -7.02 -5.93
CA MET A 434 -28.20 -8.30 -6.41
C MET A 434 -29.74 -8.27 -6.50
N GLU A 435 -30.37 -7.13 -6.24
CA GLU A 435 -31.80 -6.86 -6.42
C GLU A 435 -32.15 -6.22 -7.77
N GLU A 436 -31.18 -5.74 -8.57
CA GLU A 436 -31.45 -5.13 -9.90
C GLU A 436 -31.04 -5.98 -11.11
N ARG A 437 -30.90 -7.30 -10.92
CA ARG A 437 -30.79 -8.24 -12.05
C ARG A 437 -31.96 -9.22 -11.98
N GLY A 438 -33.06 -8.80 -12.58
CA GLY A 438 -34.21 -9.67 -12.87
C GLY A 438 -33.87 -10.82 -13.81
#